data_AF-B5EVE0-F1
#
_entry.id   AF-B5EVE0-F1
#
_cell.length_a   1.000
_cell.length_b   1.000
_cell.length_c   1.000
_cell.angle_alpha   90.00
_cell.angle_beta   90.00
_cell.angle_gamma   90.00
#
_symmetry.space_group_name_H-M   'P 1'
#
loop_
_entity.id
_entity.type
_entity.pdbx_description
1 polymer ?
#
loop_
_entity_poly.entity_id
_entity_poly.type
_entity_poly.pdbx_seq_one_letter_code
_entity_poly.pdbx_strand_id
1 'polypeptide(L)'
;MKVEIESQTLRYQPKKIRETKRPTIAYEHPNALTYFKSLKENIIRFANKKSLYTQHDEYIKNVFMDERVNLKYHCESIVSYIAEAFVHYSVWDHSHAYYPGRPSQQTARTDAMEGISRTLPTLAAWLHANGKSTTIITGLNQQPILVPEVLRKAFLAGTNPQHKGYWGRLHHCDQRVCESADLALTLWMSKEWVWDCFSIDEKCQIVTWFKQVNQCETVDNNWHLFVLTVQLVLKALTGEDEVQYEKYERVKEFYVGDGWFRDGAKGNYDYYNAWAFHYSLYWFTQIDVDFDSTFIKSALSDFVGNYRYFFGKEGFPFFGRSACYRLAAAAPLLAAVDLQSDKITIGEAKRAFHCNLKYFISNGALKAGLPTQGLFNEDVRLVDNYSGPASSLWSLRALNIALFCGEKINLWQAEEAPLAIEQGNFELDISAINMKVLGVYETQEVIAIFKNEYTQDQSPLSRRLLAPSRWEQTIEKITGRANRPKNNLLRKGVTCYSSKMESFF
;
A
#
# COMPACT_ATOMS: atom_id res chain seq x y z
N MET A 1 -29.56 -29.32 44.14
CA MET A 1 -28.18 -28.98 43.75
C MET A 1 -28.27 -28.12 42.49
N LYS A 2 -28.25 -26.78 42.63
CA LYS A 2 -28.18 -25.87 41.48
C LYS A 2 -26.71 -25.78 41.09
N VAL A 3 -26.39 -26.25 39.88
CA VAL A 3 -25.07 -26.05 39.29
C VAL A 3 -25.03 -24.60 38.82
N GLU A 4 -24.36 -23.74 39.58
CA GLU A 4 -23.93 -22.43 39.08
C GLU A 4 -22.87 -22.68 38.01
N ILE A 5 -23.29 -22.55 36.75
CA ILE A 5 -22.37 -22.43 35.64
C ILE A 5 -21.83 -21.00 35.72
N GLU A 6 -20.72 -20.81 36.42
CA GLU A 6 -19.91 -19.60 36.27
C GLU A 6 -19.48 -19.49 34.82
N SER A 7 -20.16 -18.63 34.04
CA SER A 7 -19.64 -18.18 32.77
C SER A 7 -18.41 -17.30 33.07
N GLN A 8 -17.24 -17.92 33.19
CA GLN A 8 -15.98 -17.19 33.15
C GLN A 8 -15.85 -16.58 31.75
N THR A 9 -16.37 -15.37 31.58
CA THR A 9 -16.02 -14.49 30.47
C THR A 9 -14.54 -14.16 30.64
N LEU A 10 -13.67 -14.98 30.06
CA LEU A 10 -12.24 -14.71 29.99
C LEU A 10 -12.07 -13.34 29.33
N ARG A 11 -11.72 -12.33 30.15
CA ARG A 11 -11.42 -10.98 29.67
C ARG A 11 -10.30 -11.08 28.64
N TYR A 12 -10.52 -10.55 27.44
CA TYR A 12 -9.51 -10.50 26.38
C TYR A 12 -8.16 -10.01 26.92
N GLN A 13 -7.11 -10.79 26.69
CA GLN A 13 -5.74 -10.45 27.04
C GLN A 13 -4.92 -10.27 25.76
N PRO A 14 -4.56 -9.03 25.37
CA PRO A 14 -3.76 -8.82 24.17
C PRO A 14 -2.39 -9.48 24.32
N LYS A 15 -1.87 -10.06 23.23
CA LYS A 15 -0.49 -10.58 23.19
C LYS A 15 0.47 -9.49 23.65
N LYS A 16 1.26 -9.81 24.68
CA LYS A 16 2.37 -8.95 25.13
C LYS A 16 3.50 -9.08 24.10
N ILE A 17 3.93 -7.95 23.55
CA ILE A 17 5.06 -7.88 22.62
C ILE A 17 6.11 -7.03 23.30
N ARG A 18 7.36 -7.50 23.34
CA ARG A 18 8.48 -6.75 23.90
C ARG A 18 8.59 -5.39 23.22
N GLU A 19 8.60 -4.31 24.00
CA GLU A 19 8.85 -2.97 23.48
C GLU A 19 10.33 -2.76 23.21
N THR A 20 10.65 -2.00 22.17
CA THR A 20 12.00 -1.48 21.91
C THR A 20 11.97 0.05 22.03
N LYS A 21 13.15 0.65 22.27
CA LYS A 21 13.27 2.10 22.29
C LYS A 21 13.03 2.63 20.88
N ARG A 22 12.01 3.47 20.72
CA ARG A 22 11.73 4.12 19.43
C ARG A 22 12.91 5.04 19.07
N PRO A 23 13.53 4.89 17.88
CA PRO A 23 14.60 5.78 17.45
C PRO A 23 14.06 7.20 17.21
N THR A 24 14.94 8.19 17.29
CA THR A 24 14.59 9.57 16.94
C THR A 24 14.48 9.69 15.42
N ILE A 25 13.29 9.97 14.92
CA ILE A 25 13.05 10.17 13.50
C ILE A 25 13.26 11.66 13.22
N ALA A 26 14.32 12.02 12.49
CA ALA A 26 14.68 13.42 12.20
C ALA A 26 13.52 14.21 11.59
N TYR A 27 12.71 13.56 10.74
CA TYR A 27 11.54 14.16 10.12
C TYR A 27 10.32 14.26 11.04
N GLU A 28 10.27 13.60 12.20
CA GLU A 28 9.24 13.88 13.22
C GLU A 28 9.64 15.05 14.13
N HIS A 29 10.93 15.42 14.13
CA HIS A 29 11.51 16.49 14.97
C HIS A 29 12.37 17.45 14.13
N PRO A 30 11.76 18.21 13.20
CA PRO A 30 12.51 19.07 12.29
C PRO A 30 13.22 20.21 13.02
N ASN A 31 14.46 20.49 12.64
CA ASN A 31 15.19 21.68 13.08
C ASN A 31 15.17 22.76 11.98
N ALA A 32 15.78 23.93 12.24
CA ALA A 32 15.82 25.03 11.29
C ALA A 32 16.45 24.64 9.93
N LEU A 33 17.48 23.78 9.93
CA LEU A 33 18.10 23.28 8.70
C LEU A 33 17.14 22.38 7.92
N THR A 34 16.33 21.56 8.61
CA THR A 34 15.27 20.75 7.98
C THR A 34 14.26 21.64 7.27
N TYR A 35 13.78 22.71 7.91
CA TYR A 35 12.84 23.65 7.29
C TYR A 35 13.46 24.39 6.10
N PHE A 36 14.71 24.85 6.21
CA PHE A 36 15.42 25.49 5.11
C PHE A 36 15.57 24.55 3.90
N LYS A 37 15.92 23.28 4.15
CA LYS A 37 16.00 22.25 3.10
C LYS A 37 14.64 22.02 2.45
N SER A 38 13.57 21.85 3.24
CA SER A 38 12.20 21.69 2.71
C SER A 38 11.78 22.88 1.86
N LEU A 39 12.06 24.12 2.28
CA LEU A 39 11.75 25.33 1.51
C LEU A 39 12.50 25.35 0.17
N LYS A 40 13.80 25.04 0.17
CA LYS A 40 14.61 24.94 -1.06
C LYS A 40 14.05 23.89 -2.00
N GLU A 41 13.72 22.71 -1.50
CA GLU A 41 13.13 21.65 -2.33
C GLU A 41 11.70 21.96 -2.78
N ASN A 42 10.94 22.75 -2.01
CA ASN A 42 9.64 23.23 -2.44
C ASN A 42 9.76 24.13 -3.69
N ILE A 43 10.80 24.96 -3.78
CA ILE A 43 11.10 25.75 -4.99
C ILE A 43 11.39 24.81 -6.18
N ILE A 44 12.17 23.74 -5.96
CA ILE A 44 12.44 22.72 -6.99
C ILE A 44 11.13 22.07 -7.47
N ARG A 45 10.22 21.74 -6.55
CA ARG A 45 8.89 21.22 -6.90
C ARG A 45 8.12 22.22 -7.77
N PHE A 46 8.09 23.50 -7.43
CA PHE A 46 7.43 24.51 -8.27
C PHE A 46 8.06 24.61 -9.66
N ALA A 47 9.38 24.52 -9.77
CA ALA A 47 10.08 24.56 -11.04
C ALA A 47 9.82 23.32 -11.93
N ASN A 48 9.52 22.16 -11.34
CA ASN A 48 9.22 20.92 -12.07
C ASN A 48 7.71 20.63 -12.14
N LYS A 49 6.86 21.51 -11.60
CA LYS A 49 5.41 21.30 -11.58
C LYS A 49 4.86 21.35 -13.00
N LYS A 50 4.21 20.26 -13.42
CA LYS A 50 3.50 20.18 -14.70
C LYS A 50 2.01 20.46 -14.52
N SER A 51 1.30 20.63 -15.64
CA SER A 51 -0.16 20.72 -15.65
C SER A 51 -0.80 19.45 -15.08
N LEU A 52 -2.04 19.57 -14.57
CA LEU A 52 -2.78 18.41 -14.10
C LEU A 52 -3.14 17.48 -15.28
N TYR A 53 -2.97 16.18 -15.08
CA TYR A 53 -3.30 15.11 -16.02
C TYR A 53 -4.79 14.78 -15.90
N THR A 54 -5.68 15.70 -16.27
CA THR A 54 -7.13 15.54 -16.05
C THR A 54 -7.87 15.05 -17.28
N GLN A 55 -7.21 14.96 -18.43
CA GLN A 55 -7.85 14.71 -19.72
C GLN A 55 -8.52 13.33 -19.83
N HIS A 56 -8.13 12.37 -18.98
CA HIS A 56 -8.69 11.02 -18.95
C HIS A 56 -9.44 10.67 -17.64
N ASP A 57 -9.68 11.65 -16.76
CA ASP A 57 -10.36 11.43 -15.47
C ASP A 57 -11.81 10.95 -15.67
N GLU A 58 -12.56 11.60 -16.56
CA GLU A 58 -13.93 11.16 -16.88
C GLU A 58 -13.94 9.84 -17.66
N TYR A 59 -12.95 9.61 -18.53
CA TYR A 59 -12.83 8.34 -19.26
C TYR A 59 -12.69 7.16 -18.29
N ILE A 60 -11.73 7.22 -17.36
CA ILE A 60 -11.49 6.10 -16.44
C ILE A 60 -12.69 5.88 -15.52
N LYS A 61 -13.36 6.95 -15.08
CA LYS A 61 -14.59 6.85 -14.30
C LYS A 61 -15.70 6.13 -15.08
N ASN A 62 -15.93 6.53 -16.34
CA ASN A 62 -16.94 5.92 -17.20
C ASN A 62 -16.67 4.44 -17.48
N VAL A 63 -15.40 4.05 -17.67
CA VAL A 63 -14.99 2.65 -17.82
C VAL A 63 -15.45 1.79 -16.63
N PHE A 64 -15.34 2.31 -15.40
CA PHE A 64 -15.79 1.59 -14.20
C PHE A 64 -17.30 1.68 -13.95
N MET A 65 -18.01 2.61 -14.58
CA MET A 65 -19.47 2.68 -14.55
C MET A 65 -20.14 1.74 -15.56
N ASP A 66 -19.41 1.27 -16.59
CA ASP A 66 -19.97 0.38 -17.60
C ASP A 66 -20.01 -1.09 -17.12
N GLU A 67 -21.22 -1.60 -16.87
CA GLU A 67 -21.49 -2.97 -16.43
C GLU A 67 -21.04 -4.06 -17.44
N ARG A 68 -20.81 -3.71 -18.70
CA ARG A 68 -20.42 -4.66 -19.75
C ARG A 68 -18.91 -4.91 -19.76
N VAL A 69 -18.15 -4.05 -19.10
CA VAL A 69 -16.69 -4.10 -19.08
C VAL A 69 -16.24 -5.10 -18.02
N ASN A 70 -15.35 -6.03 -18.42
CA ASN A 70 -14.82 -7.04 -17.53
C ASN A 70 -13.62 -6.53 -16.71
N LEU A 71 -13.30 -7.26 -15.64
CA LEU A 71 -12.20 -6.93 -14.73
C LEU A 71 -10.83 -6.79 -15.43
N LYS A 72 -10.55 -7.59 -16.46
CA LYS A 72 -9.27 -7.53 -17.17
C LYS A 72 -9.10 -6.18 -17.86
N TYR A 73 -10.12 -5.73 -18.59
CA TYR A 73 -10.11 -4.43 -19.24
C TYR A 73 -10.06 -3.27 -18.23
N HIS A 74 -10.74 -3.39 -17.09
CA HIS A 74 -10.60 -2.42 -15.98
C HIS A 74 -9.17 -2.31 -15.48
N CYS A 75 -8.50 -3.44 -15.25
CA CYS A 75 -7.11 -3.47 -14.81
C CYS A 75 -6.18 -2.86 -15.87
N GLU A 76 -6.35 -3.22 -17.15
CA GLU A 76 -5.58 -2.66 -18.27
C GLU A 76 -5.79 -1.14 -18.40
N SER A 77 -7.02 -0.66 -18.22
CA SER A 77 -7.34 0.78 -18.25
C SER A 77 -6.66 1.55 -17.11
N ILE A 78 -6.60 0.97 -15.90
CA ILE A 78 -5.82 1.57 -14.79
C ILE A 78 -4.34 1.63 -15.16
N VAL A 79 -3.78 0.55 -15.72
CA VAL A 79 -2.36 0.53 -16.13
C VAL A 79 -2.06 1.62 -17.14
N SER A 80 -2.84 1.76 -18.22
CA SER A 80 -2.65 2.81 -19.22
C SER A 80 -2.80 4.22 -18.62
N TYR A 81 -3.80 4.43 -17.76
CA TYR A 81 -4.02 5.72 -17.08
C TYR A 81 -2.84 6.11 -16.18
N ILE A 82 -2.35 5.18 -15.36
CA ILE A 82 -1.23 5.41 -14.43
C ILE A 82 0.09 5.54 -15.19
N ALA A 83 0.35 4.71 -16.21
CA ALA A 83 1.58 4.73 -16.98
C ALA A 83 1.75 6.05 -17.76
N GLU A 84 0.68 6.52 -18.41
CA GLU A 84 0.72 7.78 -19.14
C GLU A 84 0.88 8.98 -18.19
N ALA A 85 0.17 8.98 -17.06
CA ALA A 85 0.35 10.00 -16.03
C ALA A 85 1.78 10.02 -15.46
N PHE A 86 2.36 8.84 -15.22
CA PHE A 86 3.73 8.70 -14.77
C PHE A 86 4.73 9.33 -15.74
N VAL A 87 4.63 8.98 -17.03
CA VAL A 87 5.47 9.59 -18.07
C VAL A 87 5.29 11.10 -18.07
N HIS A 88 4.04 11.57 -18.00
CA HIS A 88 3.72 12.99 -17.91
C HIS A 88 4.39 13.67 -16.72
N TYR A 89 4.33 13.13 -15.50
CA TYR A 89 4.89 13.77 -14.30
C TYR A 89 6.39 13.53 -14.07
N SER A 90 6.98 12.56 -14.77
CA SER A 90 8.37 12.18 -14.57
C SER A 90 9.37 13.25 -15.05
N VAL A 91 10.54 13.28 -14.41
CA VAL A 91 11.69 14.12 -14.72
C VAL A 91 13.00 13.36 -14.49
N TRP A 92 14.09 13.87 -15.08
CA TRP A 92 15.45 13.35 -14.90
C TRP A 92 15.53 11.84 -15.17
N ASP A 93 15.13 11.46 -16.38
CA ASP A 93 15.17 10.07 -16.87
C ASP A 93 14.36 9.11 -16.00
N HIS A 94 13.14 9.52 -15.66
CA HIS A 94 12.18 8.74 -14.86
C HIS A 94 12.68 8.39 -13.44
N SER A 95 13.69 9.08 -12.92
CA SER A 95 14.16 8.89 -11.54
C SER A 95 13.30 9.61 -10.49
N HIS A 96 12.49 10.61 -10.89
CA HIS A 96 11.58 11.34 -10.00
C HIS A 96 10.29 11.69 -10.75
N ALA A 97 9.14 11.74 -10.06
CA ALA A 97 7.86 12.19 -10.62
C ALA A 97 7.14 13.15 -9.66
N TYR A 98 6.93 14.39 -10.09
CA TYR A 98 6.30 15.44 -9.27
C TYR A 98 4.78 15.46 -9.51
N TYR A 99 4.08 14.54 -8.85
CA TYR A 99 2.61 14.49 -8.86
C TYR A 99 1.98 15.69 -8.14
N PRO A 100 0.76 16.11 -8.55
CA PRO A 100 0.00 17.12 -7.83
C PRO A 100 -0.52 16.55 -6.49
N GLY A 101 -0.76 17.44 -5.54
CA GLY A 101 -1.32 17.08 -4.24
C GLY A 101 -0.62 17.76 -3.07
N ARG A 102 -1.03 17.36 -1.86
CA ARG A 102 -0.49 17.85 -0.59
C ARG A 102 0.86 17.17 -0.29
N PRO A 103 1.88 17.93 0.16
CA PRO A 103 3.17 17.35 0.52
C PRO A 103 3.06 16.39 1.70
N SER A 104 4.10 15.58 1.90
CA SER A 104 4.32 14.87 3.17
C SER A 104 5.14 15.71 4.15
N GLN A 105 5.45 15.13 5.30
CA GLN A 105 6.47 15.63 6.22
C GLN A 105 7.91 15.37 5.73
N GLN A 106 8.11 14.73 4.58
CA GLN A 106 9.41 14.56 3.95
C GLN A 106 9.76 15.80 3.11
N THR A 107 10.83 15.70 2.33
CA THR A 107 11.20 16.77 1.39
C THR A 107 10.56 16.52 0.02
N ALA A 108 10.39 17.57 -0.78
CA ALA A 108 9.68 17.45 -2.05
C ALA A 108 10.37 16.51 -3.05
N ARG A 109 11.68 16.32 -2.93
CA ARG A 109 12.42 15.34 -3.73
C ARG A 109 12.13 13.90 -3.30
N THR A 110 12.02 13.65 -1.99
CA THR A 110 11.59 12.33 -1.48
C THR A 110 10.15 12.03 -1.89
N ASP A 111 9.25 13.01 -1.81
CA ASP A 111 7.88 12.90 -2.32
C ASP A 111 7.84 12.57 -3.83
N ALA A 112 8.78 13.12 -4.61
CA ALA A 112 8.86 12.83 -6.04
C ALA A 112 9.51 11.47 -6.34
N MET A 113 10.45 11.01 -5.51
CA MET A 113 10.97 9.64 -5.57
C MET A 113 9.88 8.61 -5.24
N GLU A 114 9.01 8.93 -4.28
CA GLU A 114 7.83 8.11 -3.93
C GLU A 114 6.91 7.89 -5.15
N GLY A 115 6.75 8.91 -6.01
CA GLY A 115 6.03 8.79 -7.29
C GLY A 115 6.60 7.73 -8.21
N ILE A 116 7.89 7.45 -8.12
CA ILE A 116 8.56 6.41 -8.90
C ILE A 116 8.42 5.06 -8.22
N SER A 117 8.89 4.94 -6.99
CA SER A 117 8.89 3.67 -6.26
C SER A 117 7.51 3.02 -6.17
N ARG A 118 6.43 3.82 -6.12
CA ARG A 118 5.06 3.30 -6.03
C ARG A 118 4.37 3.07 -7.38
N THR A 119 4.96 3.51 -8.48
CA THR A 119 4.44 3.27 -9.84
C THR A 119 5.16 2.15 -10.56
N LEU A 120 6.50 2.08 -10.44
CA LEU A 120 7.29 1.10 -11.19
C LEU A 120 6.88 -0.37 -10.93
N PRO A 121 6.44 -0.79 -9.72
CA PRO A 121 5.95 -2.15 -9.52
C PRO A 121 4.78 -2.50 -10.41
N THR A 122 3.89 -1.55 -10.71
CA THR A 122 2.75 -1.77 -11.62
C THR A 122 3.23 -1.96 -13.06
N LEU A 123 4.19 -1.15 -13.50
CA LEU A 123 4.79 -1.31 -14.83
C LEU A 123 5.54 -2.64 -14.95
N ALA A 124 6.29 -3.05 -13.92
CA ALA A 124 7.00 -4.32 -13.89
C ALA A 124 6.05 -5.53 -13.80
N ALA A 125 4.95 -5.44 -13.05
CA ALA A 125 3.92 -6.48 -13.02
C ALA A 125 3.19 -6.61 -14.36
N TRP A 126 2.88 -5.50 -15.02
CA TRP A 126 2.34 -5.52 -16.39
C TRP A 126 3.33 -6.15 -17.38
N LEU A 127 4.61 -5.79 -17.28
CA LEU A 127 5.67 -6.33 -18.14
C LEU A 127 5.87 -7.82 -17.89
N HIS A 128 5.81 -8.27 -16.64
CA HIS A 128 5.83 -9.69 -16.30
C HIS A 128 4.70 -10.46 -16.99
N ALA A 129 3.48 -9.91 -16.95
CA ALA A 129 2.31 -10.55 -17.53
C ALA A 129 2.31 -10.55 -19.06
N ASN A 130 2.84 -9.50 -19.70
CA ASN A 130 2.68 -9.27 -21.15
C ASN A 130 3.99 -9.37 -21.96
N GLY A 131 5.15 -9.35 -21.31
CA GLY A 131 6.46 -9.11 -21.94
C GLY A 131 6.90 -10.14 -22.97
N LYS A 132 6.28 -11.33 -22.99
CA LYS A 132 6.45 -12.34 -24.04
C LYS A 132 5.76 -11.97 -25.35
N SER A 133 4.65 -11.23 -25.26
CA SER A 133 3.84 -10.78 -26.41
C SER A 133 4.18 -9.34 -26.81
N THR A 134 4.34 -8.45 -25.82
CA THR A 134 4.66 -7.04 -26.04
C THR A 134 5.33 -6.44 -24.81
N THR A 135 6.28 -5.54 -25.04
CA THR A 135 6.93 -4.73 -23.99
C THR A 135 6.45 -3.28 -23.99
N ILE A 136 5.42 -2.97 -24.79
CA ILE A 136 4.89 -1.63 -25.00
C ILE A 136 3.47 -1.52 -24.43
N ILE A 137 3.28 -0.57 -23.51
CA ILE A 137 1.95 -0.11 -23.09
C ILE A 137 1.48 0.94 -24.09
N THR A 138 0.26 0.81 -24.60
CA THR A 138 -0.41 1.89 -25.33
C THR A 138 -1.09 2.82 -24.32
N GLY A 139 -0.64 4.07 -24.27
CA GLY A 139 -1.29 5.11 -23.47
C GLY A 139 -2.73 5.38 -23.92
N LEU A 140 -3.51 6.02 -23.08
CA LEU A 140 -4.88 6.45 -23.43
C LEU A 140 -4.87 7.51 -24.55
N ASN A 141 -3.76 8.23 -24.70
CA ASN A 141 -3.44 9.10 -25.82
C ASN A 141 -2.92 8.38 -27.07
N GLN A 142 -2.95 7.03 -27.09
CA GLN A 142 -2.46 6.16 -28.15
C GLN A 142 -0.94 6.21 -28.40
N GLN A 143 -0.17 6.85 -27.52
CA GLN A 143 1.29 6.88 -27.61
C GLN A 143 1.92 5.65 -26.96
N PRO A 144 2.99 5.08 -27.56
CA PRO A 144 3.66 3.92 -27.02
C PRO A 144 4.53 4.29 -25.81
N ILE A 145 4.51 3.46 -24.78
CA ILE A 145 5.38 3.54 -23.60
C ILE A 145 6.21 2.26 -23.56
N LEU A 146 7.50 2.39 -23.89
CA LEU A 146 8.49 1.30 -23.87
C LEU A 146 8.88 0.98 -22.43
N VAL A 147 8.20 0.00 -21.81
CA VAL A 147 8.32 -0.25 -20.37
C VAL A 147 9.74 -0.61 -19.93
N PRO A 148 10.48 -1.52 -20.60
CA PRO A 148 11.86 -1.81 -20.22
C PRO A 148 12.77 -0.59 -20.25
N GLU A 149 12.59 0.32 -21.22
CA GLU A 149 13.41 1.53 -21.34
C GLU A 149 13.14 2.50 -20.19
N VAL A 150 11.86 2.70 -19.85
CA VAL A 150 11.44 3.52 -18.70
C VAL A 150 12.08 3.00 -17.41
N LEU A 151 11.99 1.69 -17.16
CA LEU A 151 12.57 1.06 -15.97
C LEU A 151 14.10 1.20 -15.95
N ARG A 152 14.77 0.88 -17.06
CA ARG A 152 16.24 0.99 -17.17
C ARG A 152 16.72 2.42 -16.88
N LYS A 153 16.10 3.41 -17.52
CA LYS A 153 16.43 4.84 -17.30
C LYS A 153 16.26 5.23 -15.84
N ALA A 154 15.14 4.86 -15.22
CA ALA A 154 14.85 5.19 -13.83
C ALA A 154 15.93 4.64 -12.87
N PHE A 155 16.32 3.37 -13.02
CA PHE A 155 17.33 2.76 -12.15
C PHE A 155 18.73 3.35 -12.36
N LEU A 156 19.16 3.53 -13.62
CA LEU A 156 20.49 4.09 -13.90
C LEU A 156 20.60 5.54 -13.42
N ALA A 157 19.57 6.35 -13.65
CA ALA A 157 19.51 7.73 -13.20
C ALA A 157 19.36 7.86 -11.67
N GLY A 158 18.58 6.99 -11.05
CA GLY A 158 18.29 6.98 -9.62
C GLY A 158 19.44 6.50 -8.75
N THR A 159 20.26 5.58 -9.26
CA THR A 159 21.37 4.97 -8.50
C THR A 159 22.74 5.60 -8.78
N ASN A 160 22.85 6.47 -9.80
CA ASN A 160 24.08 7.18 -10.14
C ASN A 160 24.29 8.44 -9.28
N PRO A 161 25.32 8.53 -8.41
CA PRO A 161 25.56 9.68 -7.54
C PRO A 161 25.89 11.00 -8.26
N GLN A 162 26.34 10.95 -9.51
CA GLN A 162 26.67 12.10 -10.33
C GLN A 162 25.46 12.60 -11.14
N HIS A 163 24.40 11.79 -11.24
CA HIS A 163 23.21 12.17 -11.99
C HIS A 163 22.32 13.13 -11.19
N LYS A 164 21.71 14.12 -11.88
CA LYS A 164 20.76 15.06 -11.26
C LYS A 164 19.57 14.34 -10.61
N GLY A 165 19.26 13.15 -11.09
CA GLY A 165 18.22 12.25 -10.63
C GLY A 165 18.59 11.29 -9.50
N TYR A 166 19.79 11.39 -8.90
CA TYR A 166 20.20 10.48 -7.82
C TYR A 166 19.20 10.47 -6.65
N TRP A 167 18.81 9.27 -6.18
CA TRP A 167 17.92 9.07 -5.03
C TRP A 167 18.59 9.41 -3.69
N GLY A 168 19.90 9.61 -3.70
CA GLY A 168 20.66 10.04 -2.53
C GLY A 168 21.13 8.87 -1.67
N ARG A 169 21.94 9.20 -0.67
CA ARG A 169 22.40 8.25 0.35
C ARG A 169 21.33 7.98 1.40
N LEU A 170 21.15 6.73 1.79
CA LEU A 170 20.23 6.35 2.86
C LEU A 170 20.82 6.70 4.23
N HIS A 171 19.95 6.90 5.21
CA HIS A 171 20.32 7.04 6.62
C HIS A 171 19.29 6.33 7.50
N HIS A 172 19.53 6.31 8.82
CA HIS A 172 18.59 5.69 9.77
C HIS A 172 17.20 6.34 9.69
N CYS A 173 16.15 5.52 9.78
CA CYS A 173 14.74 5.92 9.74
C CYS A 173 14.36 6.79 8.54
N ASP A 174 14.97 6.51 7.39
CA ASP A 174 14.73 7.23 6.14
C ASP A 174 13.58 6.62 5.35
N GLN A 175 12.68 7.47 4.84
CA GLN A 175 11.56 7.05 3.97
C GLN A 175 12.06 6.25 2.75
N ARG A 176 13.25 6.56 2.25
CA ARG A 176 13.85 5.87 1.09
C ARG A 176 14.13 4.39 1.36
N VAL A 177 14.24 3.97 2.63
CA VAL A 177 14.26 2.54 2.99
C VAL A 177 12.92 1.88 2.64
N CYS A 178 11.79 2.50 2.98
CA CYS A 178 10.48 2.00 2.61
C CYS A 178 10.32 1.93 1.08
N GLU A 179 10.69 3.02 0.39
CA GLU A 179 10.56 3.10 -1.07
C GLU A 179 11.49 2.13 -1.81
N SER A 180 12.62 1.76 -1.20
CA SER A 180 13.55 0.78 -1.79
C SER A 180 12.95 -0.62 -1.91
N ALA A 181 11.99 -1.00 -1.07
CA ALA A 181 11.36 -2.33 -1.16
C ALA A 181 10.58 -2.50 -2.48
N ASP A 182 9.77 -1.50 -2.85
CA ASP A 182 9.00 -1.53 -4.09
C ASP A 182 9.91 -1.39 -5.33
N LEU A 183 11.00 -0.62 -5.22
CA LEU A 183 12.03 -0.55 -6.28
C LEU A 183 12.77 -1.88 -6.47
N ALA A 184 13.12 -2.58 -5.39
CA ALA A 184 13.73 -3.90 -5.48
C ALA A 184 12.76 -4.90 -6.12
N LEU A 185 11.50 -4.91 -5.66
CA LEU A 185 10.46 -5.77 -6.22
C LEU A 185 10.24 -5.50 -7.72
N THR A 186 10.32 -4.24 -8.16
CA THR A 186 10.28 -3.87 -9.58
C THR A 186 11.38 -4.58 -10.39
N LEU A 187 12.62 -4.57 -9.92
CA LEU A 187 13.74 -5.25 -10.61
C LEU A 187 13.52 -6.76 -10.68
N TRP A 188 13.03 -7.35 -9.59
CA TRP A 188 12.78 -8.78 -9.53
C TRP A 188 11.66 -9.22 -10.50
N MET A 189 10.52 -8.53 -10.50
CA MET A 189 9.40 -8.86 -11.40
C MET A 189 9.75 -8.66 -12.88
N SER A 190 10.59 -7.65 -13.19
CA SER A 190 11.01 -7.32 -14.55
C SER A 190 12.36 -7.93 -14.96
N LYS A 191 12.87 -8.92 -14.19
CA LYS A 191 14.23 -9.44 -14.30
C LYS A 191 14.65 -9.78 -15.74
N GLU A 192 13.82 -10.53 -16.45
CA GLU A 192 14.09 -11.03 -17.81
C GLU A 192 14.32 -9.90 -18.83
N TRP A 193 13.63 -8.77 -18.67
CA TRP A 193 13.67 -7.65 -19.63
C TRP A 193 14.55 -6.48 -19.20
N VAL A 194 14.86 -6.40 -17.90
CA VAL A 194 15.54 -5.23 -17.31
C VAL A 194 16.84 -5.64 -16.64
N TRP A 195 16.76 -6.46 -15.57
CA TRP A 195 17.94 -6.84 -14.78
C TRP A 195 18.97 -7.61 -15.61
N ASP A 196 18.52 -8.65 -16.33
CA ASP A 196 19.41 -9.52 -17.11
C ASP A 196 20.09 -8.77 -18.27
N CYS A 197 19.48 -7.67 -18.74
CA CYS A 197 20.00 -6.80 -19.79
C CYS A 197 20.98 -5.72 -19.29
N PHE A 198 21.16 -5.53 -17.98
CA PHE A 198 22.17 -4.59 -17.47
C PHE A 198 23.59 -5.17 -17.62
N SER A 199 24.55 -4.30 -17.94
CA SER A 199 25.97 -4.63 -17.88
C SER A 199 26.42 -4.94 -16.45
N ILE A 200 27.60 -5.52 -16.29
CA ILE A 200 28.17 -5.81 -14.96
C ILE A 200 28.33 -4.53 -14.15
N ASP A 201 28.79 -3.43 -14.77
CA ASP A 201 28.95 -2.14 -14.11
C ASP A 201 27.61 -1.52 -13.70
N GLU A 202 26.59 -1.62 -14.57
CA GLU A 202 25.23 -1.16 -14.27
C GLU A 202 24.62 -1.93 -13.09
N LYS A 203 24.79 -3.27 -13.07
CA LYS A 203 24.37 -4.12 -11.94
C LYS A 203 25.10 -3.74 -10.65
N CYS A 204 26.41 -3.52 -10.72
CA CYS A 204 27.22 -3.11 -9.58
C CYS A 204 26.76 -1.76 -9.00
N GLN A 205 26.46 -0.77 -9.85
CA GLN A 205 25.92 0.52 -9.44
C GLN A 205 24.59 0.36 -8.69
N ILE A 206 23.66 -0.41 -9.27
CA ILE A 206 22.33 -0.63 -8.69
C ILE A 206 22.43 -1.35 -7.34
N VAL A 207 23.18 -2.45 -7.28
CA VAL A 207 23.40 -3.23 -6.05
C VAL A 207 24.04 -2.36 -4.97
N THR A 208 25.03 -1.55 -5.32
CA THR A 208 25.69 -0.64 -4.38
C THR A 208 24.68 0.33 -3.73
N TRP A 209 23.72 0.83 -4.50
CA TRP A 209 22.68 1.69 -3.93
C TRP A 209 21.77 0.94 -2.96
N PHE A 210 21.30 -0.26 -3.32
CA PHE A 210 20.41 -1.06 -2.47
C PHE A 210 21.09 -1.57 -1.20
N LYS A 211 22.37 -1.97 -1.24
CA LYS A 211 23.11 -2.48 -0.07
C LYS A 211 23.19 -1.49 1.10
N GLN A 212 22.95 -0.20 0.86
CA GLN A 212 22.86 0.80 1.93
C GLN A 212 21.79 0.44 2.99
N VAL A 213 20.72 -0.30 2.65
CA VAL A 213 19.66 -0.67 3.60
C VAL A 213 20.18 -1.51 4.76
N ASN A 214 21.25 -2.30 4.55
CA ASN A 214 21.80 -3.19 5.56
C ASN A 214 22.38 -2.43 6.77
N GLN A 215 22.76 -1.16 6.57
CA GLN A 215 23.30 -0.29 7.60
C GLN A 215 22.24 0.62 8.23
N CYS A 216 20.99 0.56 7.76
CA CYS A 216 19.93 1.46 8.18
C CYS A 216 19.11 0.86 9.34
N GLU A 217 19.17 1.49 10.51
CA GLU A 217 18.15 1.28 11.55
C GLU A 217 16.78 1.76 11.08
N THR A 218 15.74 0.99 11.41
CA THR A 218 14.34 1.29 11.08
C THR A 218 13.50 1.39 12.34
N VAL A 219 12.31 1.98 12.20
CA VAL A 219 11.30 1.89 13.26
C VAL A 219 10.94 0.41 13.47
N ASP A 220 10.75 0.02 14.72
CA ASP A 220 10.46 -1.36 15.10
C ASP A 220 8.99 -1.72 14.89
N ASN A 221 8.62 -1.88 13.62
CA ASN A 221 7.28 -2.16 13.13
C ASN A 221 7.36 -2.83 11.74
N ASN A 222 6.36 -2.67 10.88
CA ASN A 222 6.38 -3.18 9.50
C ASN A 222 7.61 -2.77 8.67
N TRP A 223 8.40 -1.76 9.06
CA TRP A 223 9.59 -1.36 8.31
C TRP A 223 10.65 -2.46 8.19
N HIS A 224 10.66 -3.44 9.10
CA HIS A 224 11.50 -4.62 8.97
C HIS A 224 11.24 -5.39 7.66
N LEU A 225 9.97 -5.43 7.21
CA LEU A 225 9.59 -6.08 5.96
C LEU A 225 10.20 -5.39 4.74
N PHE A 226 10.33 -4.06 4.75
CA PHE A 226 10.91 -3.34 3.62
C PHE A 226 12.39 -3.67 3.43
N VAL A 227 13.15 -3.75 4.53
CA VAL A 227 14.57 -4.16 4.50
C VAL A 227 14.70 -5.60 4.01
N LEU A 228 13.87 -6.51 4.54
CA LEU A 228 13.85 -7.91 4.13
C LEU A 228 13.47 -8.09 2.65
N THR A 229 12.52 -7.32 2.10
CA THR A 229 12.20 -7.34 0.67
C THR A 229 13.44 -7.04 -0.17
N VAL A 230 14.20 -6.00 0.17
CA VAL A 230 15.41 -5.64 -0.57
C VAL A 230 16.45 -6.75 -0.49
N GLN A 231 16.70 -7.28 0.71
CA GLN A 231 17.70 -8.33 0.91
C GLN A 231 17.35 -9.63 0.17
N LEU A 232 16.09 -10.07 0.22
CA LEU A 232 15.62 -11.25 -0.51
C LEU A 232 15.73 -11.06 -2.03
N VAL A 233 15.36 -9.88 -2.54
CA VAL A 233 15.54 -9.57 -3.96
C VAL A 233 17.01 -9.60 -4.34
N LEU A 234 17.89 -8.94 -3.58
CA LEU A 234 19.33 -8.94 -3.89
C LEU A 234 19.89 -10.36 -3.88
N LYS A 235 19.55 -11.17 -2.86
CA LYS A 235 19.91 -12.59 -2.81
C LYS A 235 19.47 -13.34 -4.07
N ALA A 236 18.22 -13.15 -4.51
CA ALA A 236 17.70 -13.80 -5.72
C ALA A 236 18.38 -13.31 -7.02
N LEU A 237 18.81 -12.04 -7.07
CA LEU A 237 19.39 -11.44 -8.27
C LEU A 237 20.91 -11.61 -8.39
N THR A 238 21.63 -11.71 -7.27
CA THR A 238 23.11 -11.75 -7.21
C THR A 238 23.66 -13.05 -6.64
N GLY A 239 22.86 -13.81 -5.88
CA GLY A 239 23.32 -14.96 -5.12
C GLY A 239 23.98 -14.62 -3.77
N GLU A 240 24.13 -13.33 -3.43
CA GLU A 240 24.74 -12.88 -2.18
C GLU A 240 23.69 -12.85 -1.06
N ASP A 241 23.87 -13.70 -0.05
CA ASP A 241 22.96 -13.76 1.09
C ASP A 241 23.39 -12.79 2.20
N GLU A 242 22.71 -11.64 2.25
CA GLU A 242 22.83 -10.63 3.32
C GLU A 242 21.51 -10.48 4.10
N VAL A 243 20.64 -11.51 4.07
CA VAL A 243 19.32 -11.46 4.72
C VAL A 243 19.47 -11.45 6.23
N GLN A 244 18.89 -10.45 6.87
CA GLN A 244 18.87 -10.29 8.33
C GLN A 244 17.69 -11.06 8.93
N TYR A 245 17.82 -12.39 9.03
CA TYR A 245 16.76 -13.30 9.49
C TYR A 245 16.20 -12.92 10.89
N GLU A 246 16.98 -12.27 11.74
CA GLU A 246 16.52 -11.74 13.03
C GLU A 246 15.43 -10.67 12.90
N LYS A 247 15.43 -9.88 11.81
CA LYS A 247 14.32 -8.95 11.52
C LYS A 247 13.05 -9.71 11.18
N TYR A 248 13.16 -10.85 10.51
CA TYR A 248 12.02 -11.68 10.19
C TYR A 248 11.44 -12.35 11.46
N GLU A 249 12.30 -12.87 12.34
CA GLU A 249 11.88 -13.34 13.66
C GLU A 249 11.19 -12.22 14.45
N ARG A 250 11.71 -10.98 14.38
CA ARG A 250 11.07 -9.82 15.01
C ARG A 250 9.69 -9.52 14.41
N VAL A 251 9.49 -9.69 13.10
CA VAL A 251 8.17 -9.57 12.46
C VAL A 251 7.22 -10.67 12.96
N LYS A 252 7.68 -11.92 13.14
CA LYS A 252 6.87 -13.00 13.69
C LYS A 252 6.44 -12.74 15.14
N GLU A 253 7.26 -12.03 15.94
CA GLU A 253 6.82 -11.57 17.27
C GLU A 253 5.56 -10.69 17.20
N PHE A 254 5.36 -9.96 16.09
CA PHE A 254 4.18 -9.10 15.86
C PHE A 254 2.90 -9.86 15.51
N TYR A 255 2.99 -11.13 15.13
CA TYR A 255 1.83 -11.98 14.87
C TYR A 255 1.02 -12.22 16.15
N VAL A 256 -0.28 -11.92 16.15
CA VAL A 256 -1.14 -12.04 17.35
C VAL A 256 -2.15 -13.18 17.28
N GLY A 257 -2.25 -13.88 16.15
CA GLY A 257 -3.25 -14.93 15.90
C GLY A 257 -4.27 -14.50 14.84
N ASP A 258 -5.08 -15.45 14.36
CA ASP A 258 -6.12 -15.27 13.33
C ASP A 258 -5.62 -14.56 12.06
N GLY A 259 -4.33 -14.71 11.71
CA GLY A 259 -3.73 -14.04 10.56
C GLY A 259 -3.35 -12.56 10.78
N TRP A 260 -3.55 -12.00 11.97
CA TRP A 260 -3.29 -10.58 12.26
C TRP A 260 -1.92 -10.32 12.88
N PHE A 261 -1.35 -9.17 12.52
CA PHE A 261 -0.14 -8.59 13.07
C PHE A 261 -0.44 -7.25 13.74
N ARG A 262 0.18 -7.00 14.89
CA ARG A 262 0.21 -5.67 15.51
C ARG A 262 1.41 -4.88 14.97
N ASP A 263 1.20 -3.67 14.45
CA ASP A 263 2.28 -2.89 13.84
C ASP A 263 3.28 -2.31 14.85
N GLY A 264 4.18 -3.16 15.35
CA GLY A 264 5.06 -2.86 16.48
C GLY A 264 4.36 -3.05 17.84
N ALA A 265 5.13 -2.92 18.92
CA ALA A 265 4.61 -3.20 20.27
C ALA A 265 3.44 -2.28 20.69
N LYS A 266 3.40 -1.04 20.17
CA LYS A 266 2.35 -0.02 20.43
C LYS A 266 1.48 0.29 19.19
N GLY A 267 1.50 -0.61 18.20
CA GLY A 267 0.70 -0.50 16.98
C GLY A 267 -0.78 -0.73 17.24
N ASN A 268 -1.62 -0.36 16.26
CA ASN A 268 -3.02 -0.78 16.22
C ASN A 268 -3.18 -1.96 15.26
N TYR A 269 -4.37 -2.55 15.25
CA TYR A 269 -4.81 -3.41 14.15
C TYR A 269 -5.48 -2.55 13.09
N ASP A 270 -4.85 -2.45 11.93
CA ASP A 270 -5.37 -1.75 10.77
C ASP A 270 -5.01 -2.49 9.48
N TYR A 271 -5.42 -1.91 8.36
CA TYR A 271 -5.24 -2.46 7.03
C TYR A 271 -3.79 -2.50 6.52
N TYR A 272 -2.79 -2.05 7.29
CA TYR A 272 -1.40 -2.43 7.02
C TYR A 272 -1.21 -3.94 7.09
N ASN A 273 -2.10 -4.68 7.75
CA ASN A 273 -2.15 -6.14 7.60
C ASN A 273 -2.36 -6.56 6.15
N ALA A 274 -3.24 -5.87 5.42
CA ALA A 274 -3.54 -6.19 4.02
C ALA A 274 -2.43 -5.71 3.07
N TRP A 275 -2.10 -4.42 3.11
CA TRP A 275 -1.21 -3.83 2.12
C TRP A 275 0.23 -3.71 2.56
N ALA A 276 0.63 -4.05 3.79
CA ALA A 276 2.05 -4.08 4.20
C ALA A 276 2.50 -5.50 4.60
N PHE A 277 1.92 -6.08 5.65
CA PHE A 277 2.32 -7.41 6.15
C PHE A 277 2.08 -8.50 5.11
N HIS A 278 0.81 -8.79 4.78
CA HIS A 278 0.48 -9.87 3.85
C HIS A 278 0.98 -9.60 2.43
N TYR A 279 1.04 -8.33 2.01
CA TYR A 279 1.65 -7.96 0.73
C TYR A 279 3.15 -8.34 0.68
N SER A 280 3.95 -7.93 1.67
CA SER A 280 5.38 -8.27 1.69
C SER A 280 5.62 -9.77 1.85
N LEU A 281 4.89 -10.43 2.74
CA LEU A 281 5.03 -11.88 2.97
C LEU A 281 4.65 -12.69 1.73
N TYR A 282 3.62 -12.27 0.98
CA TYR A 282 3.30 -12.86 -0.32
C TYR A 282 4.53 -12.79 -1.25
N TRP A 283 5.13 -11.61 -1.42
CA TRP A 283 6.30 -11.48 -2.30
C TRP A 283 7.51 -12.27 -1.83
N PHE A 284 7.72 -12.44 -0.51
CA PHE A 284 8.81 -13.29 -0.01
C PHE A 284 8.70 -14.70 -0.58
N THR A 285 7.50 -15.28 -0.57
CA THR A 285 7.25 -16.63 -1.13
C THR A 285 7.36 -16.70 -2.65
N GLN A 286 7.22 -15.57 -3.35
CA GLN A 286 7.42 -15.52 -4.81
C GLN A 286 8.90 -15.40 -5.15
N ILE A 287 9.66 -14.62 -4.36
CA ILE A 287 11.10 -14.38 -4.55
C ILE A 287 11.93 -15.60 -4.14
N ASP A 288 11.61 -16.19 -2.99
CA ASP A 288 12.25 -17.36 -2.41
C ASP A 288 11.16 -18.34 -1.96
N VAL A 289 10.95 -19.40 -2.73
CA VAL A 289 9.85 -20.36 -2.56
C VAL A 289 9.91 -21.10 -1.22
N ASP A 290 11.10 -21.21 -0.63
CA ASP A 290 11.34 -21.94 0.62
C ASP A 290 11.35 -21.03 1.85
N PHE A 291 11.24 -19.70 1.68
CA PHE A 291 11.29 -18.74 2.78
C PHE A 291 10.06 -18.84 3.70
N ASP A 292 10.20 -19.62 4.79
CA ASP A 292 9.19 -19.88 5.83
C ASP A 292 7.76 -20.02 5.27
N SER A 293 7.66 -20.76 4.16
CA SER A 293 6.44 -20.81 3.34
C SER A 293 5.26 -21.40 4.12
N THR A 294 5.52 -22.31 5.07
CA THR A 294 4.50 -22.88 5.96
C THR A 294 3.87 -21.80 6.83
N PHE A 295 4.66 -20.99 7.56
CA PHE A 295 4.11 -19.93 8.39
C PHE A 295 3.38 -18.89 7.56
N ILE A 296 3.97 -18.44 6.45
CA ILE A 296 3.39 -17.38 5.61
C ILE A 296 2.04 -17.82 5.03
N LYS A 297 1.96 -19.03 4.45
CA LYS A 297 0.71 -19.56 3.89
C LYS A 297 -0.35 -19.75 4.98
N SER A 298 0.02 -20.28 6.15
CA SER A 298 -0.91 -20.44 7.27
C SER A 298 -1.45 -19.09 7.76
N ALA A 299 -0.58 -18.11 8.01
CA ALA A 299 -0.97 -16.79 8.49
C ALA A 299 -1.87 -16.06 7.48
N LEU A 300 -1.59 -16.17 6.18
CA LEU A 300 -2.44 -15.61 5.15
C LEU A 300 -3.80 -16.32 5.08
N SER A 301 -3.80 -17.66 5.14
CA SER A 301 -5.03 -18.47 5.14
C SER A 301 -5.94 -18.10 6.33
N ASP A 302 -5.39 -18.03 7.54
CA ASP A 302 -6.11 -17.60 8.75
C ASP A 302 -6.68 -16.18 8.59
N PHE A 303 -5.90 -15.27 8.02
CA PHE A 303 -6.32 -13.89 7.78
C PHE A 303 -7.51 -13.83 6.83
N VAL A 304 -7.40 -14.45 5.66
CA VAL A 304 -8.48 -14.39 4.64
C VAL A 304 -9.72 -15.16 5.06
N GLY A 305 -9.60 -16.16 5.94
CA GLY A 305 -10.74 -16.87 6.52
C GLY A 305 -11.75 -15.94 7.19
N ASN A 306 -11.27 -14.88 7.85
CA ASN A 306 -12.14 -13.86 8.44
C ASN A 306 -12.27 -12.61 7.56
N TYR A 307 -11.18 -12.20 6.90
CA TYR A 307 -11.11 -10.92 6.18
C TYR A 307 -11.98 -10.88 4.91
N ARG A 308 -12.28 -12.04 4.29
CA ARG A 308 -13.21 -12.11 3.14
C ARG A 308 -14.61 -11.55 3.44
N TYR A 309 -15.04 -11.60 4.70
CA TYR A 309 -16.35 -11.10 5.14
C TYR A 309 -16.45 -9.56 5.21
N PHE A 310 -15.34 -8.84 5.00
CA PHE A 310 -15.32 -7.38 5.11
C PHE A 310 -15.82 -6.70 3.84
N PHE A 311 -15.88 -7.43 2.72
CA PHE A 311 -16.15 -6.87 1.41
C PHE A 311 -17.63 -6.90 1.09
N GLY A 312 -18.14 -5.76 0.62
CA GLY A 312 -19.42 -5.64 -0.06
C GLY A 312 -19.27 -4.96 -1.41
N LYS A 313 -20.40 -4.81 -2.12
CA LYS A 313 -20.45 -4.07 -3.39
C LYS A 313 -20.07 -2.61 -3.24
N GLU A 314 -20.38 -2.03 -2.08
CA GLU A 314 -20.25 -0.61 -1.79
C GLU A 314 -19.11 -0.30 -0.82
N GLY A 315 -18.02 -1.08 -0.92
CA GLY A 315 -16.82 -0.89 -0.10
C GLY A 315 -16.73 -1.85 1.08
N PHE A 316 -16.07 -1.40 2.14
CA PHE A 316 -15.73 -2.21 3.30
C PHE A 316 -15.58 -1.32 4.55
N PRO A 317 -15.71 -1.86 5.77
CA PRO A 317 -15.61 -1.08 7.01
C PRO A 317 -14.25 -0.44 7.21
N PHE A 318 -14.07 0.82 6.82
CA PHE A 318 -12.74 1.43 6.88
C PHE A 318 -12.37 1.85 8.32
N PHE A 319 -11.24 1.36 8.84
CA PHE A 319 -10.68 1.75 10.14
C PHE A 319 -9.16 1.92 10.07
N GLY A 320 -8.60 2.56 11.10
CA GLY A 320 -7.16 2.78 11.19
C GLY A 320 -6.67 3.97 10.37
N ARG A 321 -5.53 3.82 9.69
CA ARG A 321 -4.80 4.91 9.01
C ARG A 321 -4.66 4.65 7.51
N SER A 322 -4.16 5.64 6.78
CA SER A 322 -3.89 5.56 5.33
C SER A 322 -5.11 5.20 4.46
N ALA A 323 -6.22 5.90 4.66
CA ALA A 323 -7.45 5.75 3.86
C ALA A 323 -7.24 5.84 2.35
N CYS A 324 -6.24 6.61 1.92
CA CYS A 324 -5.91 6.74 0.50
C CYS A 324 -5.36 5.45 -0.15
N TYR A 325 -5.10 4.37 0.59
CA TYR A 325 -4.64 3.07 0.06
C TYR A 325 -5.76 2.06 -0.22
N ARG A 326 -7.03 2.46 -0.02
CA ARG A 326 -8.23 1.60 -0.08
C ARG A 326 -8.35 0.64 -1.28
N LEU A 327 -7.82 0.98 -2.47
CA LEU A 327 -7.92 0.06 -3.62
C LEU A 327 -7.06 -1.20 -3.43
N ALA A 328 -6.08 -1.16 -2.52
CA ALA A 328 -5.24 -2.29 -2.17
C ALA A 328 -5.90 -3.29 -1.22
N ALA A 329 -7.10 -3.00 -0.68
CA ALA A 329 -7.73 -3.80 0.36
C ALA A 329 -7.86 -5.28 -0.02
N ALA A 330 -8.12 -5.60 -1.29
CA ALA A 330 -8.30 -6.97 -1.78
C ALA A 330 -6.97 -7.73 -2.04
N ALA A 331 -5.80 -7.11 -1.84
CA ALA A 331 -4.51 -7.73 -2.12
C ALA A 331 -4.32 -9.11 -1.43
N PRO A 332 -4.68 -9.30 -0.13
CA PRO A 332 -4.55 -10.59 0.53
C PRO A 332 -5.45 -11.68 -0.05
N LEU A 333 -6.63 -11.31 -0.58
CA LEU A 333 -7.57 -12.28 -1.15
C LEU A 333 -6.99 -12.89 -2.43
N LEU A 334 -6.40 -12.06 -3.29
CA LEU A 334 -5.71 -12.50 -4.51
C LEU A 334 -4.46 -13.32 -4.17
N ALA A 335 -3.66 -12.86 -3.20
CA ALA A 335 -2.49 -13.59 -2.72
C ALA A 335 -2.85 -14.99 -2.19
N ALA A 336 -3.97 -15.11 -1.47
CA ALA A 336 -4.39 -16.38 -0.88
C ALA A 336 -4.86 -17.39 -1.94
N VAL A 337 -5.52 -16.93 -3.01
CA VAL A 337 -5.83 -17.79 -4.17
C VAL A 337 -4.55 -18.28 -4.83
N ASP A 338 -3.58 -17.38 -5.03
CA ASP A 338 -2.30 -17.73 -5.65
C ASP A 338 -1.48 -18.73 -4.82
N LEU A 339 -1.56 -18.61 -3.50
CA LEU A 339 -0.96 -19.52 -2.54
C LEU A 339 -1.85 -20.72 -2.17
N GLN A 340 -2.93 -20.95 -2.92
CA GLN A 340 -3.82 -22.12 -2.83
C GLN A 340 -4.50 -22.32 -1.46
N SER A 341 -4.89 -21.22 -0.81
CA SER A 341 -5.70 -21.27 0.41
C SER A 341 -7.08 -21.87 0.15
N ASP A 342 -7.54 -22.76 1.02
CA ASP A 342 -8.88 -23.37 0.99
C ASP A 342 -9.99 -22.44 1.50
N LYS A 343 -9.63 -21.29 2.08
CA LYS A 343 -10.57 -20.37 2.73
C LYS A 343 -11.31 -19.44 1.78
N ILE A 344 -10.85 -19.30 0.54
CA ILE A 344 -11.46 -18.41 -0.45
C ILE A 344 -11.37 -19.01 -1.84
N THR A 345 -12.44 -18.87 -2.62
CA THR A 345 -12.43 -19.29 -4.03
C THR A 345 -11.94 -18.16 -4.92
N ILE A 346 -11.45 -18.50 -6.12
CA ILE A 346 -11.06 -17.49 -7.10
C ILE A 346 -12.21 -16.56 -7.50
N GLY A 347 -13.44 -17.10 -7.61
CA GLY A 347 -14.61 -16.32 -7.97
C GLY A 347 -14.97 -15.26 -6.92
N GLU A 348 -14.81 -15.60 -5.64
CA GLU A 348 -15.05 -14.66 -4.54
C GLU A 348 -13.94 -13.60 -4.43
N ALA A 349 -12.67 -14.01 -4.57
CA ALA A 349 -11.56 -13.06 -4.59
C ALA A 349 -11.68 -12.08 -5.78
N LYS A 350 -12.06 -12.59 -6.95
CA LYS A 350 -12.36 -11.79 -8.15
C LYS A 350 -13.48 -10.80 -7.88
N ARG A 351 -14.59 -11.26 -7.32
CA ARG A 351 -15.74 -10.42 -6.96
C ARG A 351 -15.36 -9.30 -6.00
N ALA A 352 -14.64 -9.63 -4.93
CA ALA A 352 -14.21 -8.67 -3.92
C ALA A 352 -13.26 -7.60 -4.51
N PHE A 353 -12.29 -8.03 -5.32
CA PHE A 353 -11.37 -7.12 -5.99
C PHE A 353 -12.09 -6.20 -7.00
N HIS A 354 -12.97 -6.76 -7.83
CA HIS A 354 -13.73 -6.02 -8.83
C HIS A 354 -14.67 -5.01 -8.17
N CYS A 355 -15.46 -5.42 -7.17
CA CYS A 355 -16.34 -4.51 -6.42
C CYS A 355 -15.55 -3.39 -5.73
N ASN A 356 -14.40 -3.69 -5.13
CA ASN A 356 -13.56 -2.68 -4.48
C ASN A 356 -13.08 -1.62 -5.48
N LEU A 357 -12.52 -2.04 -6.62
CA LEU A 357 -12.10 -1.10 -7.66
C LEU A 357 -13.28 -0.29 -8.20
N LYS A 358 -14.36 -0.98 -8.58
CA LYS A 358 -15.53 -0.37 -9.18
C LYS A 358 -16.17 0.68 -8.29
N TYR A 359 -16.44 0.34 -7.04
CA TYR A 359 -17.09 1.26 -6.11
C TYR A 359 -16.28 2.53 -5.90
N PHE A 360 -14.99 2.42 -5.59
CA PHE A 360 -14.19 3.61 -5.34
C PHE A 360 -13.93 4.43 -6.61
N ILE A 361 -13.58 3.78 -7.73
CA ILE A 361 -13.18 4.50 -8.96
C ILE A 361 -14.39 5.17 -9.63
N SER A 362 -15.55 4.50 -9.71
CA SER A 362 -16.78 5.11 -10.24
C SER A 362 -17.25 6.31 -9.41
N ASN A 363 -16.90 6.35 -8.12
CA ASN A 363 -17.18 7.47 -7.22
C ASN A 363 -16.04 8.51 -7.14
N GLY A 364 -15.02 8.45 -8.01
CA GLY A 364 -14.01 9.50 -8.14
C GLY A 364 -12.66 9.23 -7.47
N ALA A 365 -12.39 7.97 -7.07
CA ALA A 365 -11.14 7.61 -6.41
C ALA A 365 -9.87 7.81 -7.23
N LEU A 366 -9.95 7.99 -8.55
CA LEU A 366 -8.83 8.36 -9.42
C LEU A 366 -9.02 9.78 -9.95
N LYS A 367 -7.94 10.57 -9.90
CA LYS A 367 -7.93 11.94 -10.41
C LYS A 367 -6.51 12.36 -10.73
N ALA A 368 -6.33 13.14 -11.79
CA ALA A 368 -5.03 13.69 -12.18
C ALA A 368 -3.91 12.64 -12.32
N GLY A 369 -4.25 11.40 -12.71
CA GLY A 369 -3.28 10.34 -12.94
C GLY A 369 -2.87 9.52 -11.72
N LEU A 370 -3.59 9.63 -10.59
CA LEU A 370 -3.30 8.87 -9.38
C LEU A 370 -4.58 8.60 -8.55
N PRO A 371 -4.55 7.64 -7.61
CA PRO A 371 -5.57 7.54 -6.58
C PRO A 371 -5.62 8.78 -5.69
N THR A 372 -6.81 9.25 -5.32
CA THR A 372 -6.96 10.50 -4.57
C THR A 372 -6.40 10.40 -3.15
N GLN A 373 -5.92 11.54 -2.63
CA GLN A 373 -5.52 11.71 -1.23
C GLN A 373 -6.75 11.83 -0.29
N GLY A 374 -7.56 10.78 -0.27
CA GLY A 374 -8.81 10.65 0.48
C GLY A 374 -9.54 9.38 0.03
N LEU A 375 -10.87 9.29 0.22
CA LEU A 375 -11.67 8.11 -0.18
C LEU A 375 -12.27 8.24 -1.59
N PHE A 376 -12.77 9.41 -1.96
CA PHE A 376 -13.42 9.65 -3.26
C PHE A 376 -12.96 10.93 -3.93
N ASN A 377 -12.25 11.77 -3.18
CA ASN A 377 -11.65 13.02 -3.62
C ASN A 377 -10.50 13.33 -2.65
N GLU A 378 -9.82 14.45 -2.85
CA GLU A 378 -8.90 14.96 -1.84
C GLU A 378 -9.65 15.30 -0.54
N ASP A 379 -9.21 14.71 0.57
CA ASP A 379 -9.66 15.09 1.91
C ASP A 379 -8.47 15.07 2.85
N VAL A 380 -7.91 16.24 3.14
CA VAL A 380 -6.75 16.41 4.01
C VAL A 380 -6.96 15.84 5.42
N ARG A 381 -8.21 15.69 5.87
CA ARG A 381 -8.52 15.07 7.16
C ARG A 381 -8.17 13.58 7.16
N LEU A 382 -8.15 12.93 6.01
CA LEU A 382 -7.91 11.48 5.86
C LEU A 382 -6.49 11.14 5.44
N VAL A 383 -5.62 12.14 5.33
CA VAL A 383 -4.24 11.98 4.88
C VAL A 383 -3.29 12.09 6.06
N ASP A 384 -2.55 11.03 6.35
CA ASP A 384 -1.53 11.04 7.39
C ASP A 384 -0.38 12.00 7.04
N ASN A 385 0.29 12.58 8.04
CA ASN A 385 1.36 13.55 7.83
C ASN A 385 2.57 13.01 7.02
N TYR A 386 2.81 11.69 7.06
CA TYR A 386 3.86 11.05 6.26
C TYR A 386 3.47 10.80 4.80
N SER A 387 2.19 10.93 4.43
CA SER A 387 1.74 10.64 3.07
C SER A 387 2.01 11.81 2.12
N GLY A 388 2.78 11.60 1.06
CA GLY A 388 3.05 12.58 0.01
C GLY A 388 1.98 12.62 -1.07
N PRO A 389 2.17 13.46 -2.11
CA PRO A 389 1.29 13.52 -3.29
C PRO A 389 1.10 12.15 -3.94
N ALA A 390 2.18 11.38 -4.04
CA ALA A 390 2.22 10.07 -4.68
C ALA A 390 1.86 8.89 -3.76
N SER A 391 1.67 9.13 -2.46
CA SER A 391 1.58 8.03 -1.49
C SER A 391 0.45 7.07 -1.79
N SER A 392 -0.67 7.62 -2.25
CA SER A 392 -1.90 6.88 -2.56
C SER A 392 -1.71 5.83 -3.67
N LEU A 393 -0.61 5.88 -4.44
CA LEU A 393 -0.26 4.85 -5.43
C LEU A 393 -0.02 3.46 -4.81
N TRP A 394 0.19 3.33 -3.50
CA TRP A 394 0.12 2.01 -2.84
C TRP A 394 -1.25 1.34 -2.95
N SER A 395 -2.30 2.08 -3.31
CA SER A 395 -3.58 1.50 -3.77
C SER A 395 -3.42 0.49 -4.91
N LEU A 396 -2.34 0.54 -5.69
CA LEU A 396 -2.08 -0.36 -6.81
C LEU A 396 -1.59 -1.76 -6.37
N ARG A 397 -1.37 -2.01 -5.09
CA ARG A 397 -0.82 -3.29 -4.60
C ARG A 397 -1.69 -4.51 -4.97
N ALA A 398 -3.01 -4.40 -4.89
CA ALA A 398 -3.91 -5.47 -5.34
C ALA A 398 -3.83 -5.69 -6.86
N LEU A 399 -3.77 -4.60 -7.64
CA LEU A 399 -3.57 -4.66 -9.09
C LEU A 399 -2.23 -5.34 -9.45
N ASN A 400 -1.16 -5.04 -8.74
CA ASN A 400 0.15 -5.66 -8.99
C ASN A 400 0.11 -7.18 -8.81
N ILE A 401 -0.58 -7.67 -7.76
CA ILE A 401 -0.78 -9.12 -7.57
C ILE A 401 -1.66 -9.69 -8.68
N ALA A 402 -2.78 -9.04 -9.02
CA ALA A 402 -3.67 -9.49 -10.08
C ALA A 402 -2.96 -9.60 -11.43
N LEU A 403 -2.14 -8.62 -11.80
CA LEU A 403 -1.34 -8.66 -13.03
C LEU A 403 -0.30 -9.78 -12.99
N PHE A 404 0.42 -9.91 -11.87
CA PHE A 404 1.49 -10.90 -11.71
C PHE A 404 0.99 -12.35 -11.80
N CYS A 405 -0.08 -12.68 -11.07
CA CYS A 405 -0.58 -14.06 -11.00
C CYS A 405 -1.83 -14.35 -11.84
N GLY A 406 -2.48 -13.34 -12.43
CA GLY A 406 -3.83 -13.46 -12.97
C GLY A 406 -4.01 -14.54 -14.04
N GLU A 407 -3.09 -14.66 -14.99
CA GLU A 407 -3.10 -15.76 -15.97
C GLU A 407 -2.78 -17.12 -15.31
N LYS A 408 -1.82 -17.15 -14.37
CA LYS A 408 -1.41 -18.37 -13.63
C LYS A 408 -2.56 -18.99 -12.84
N ILE A 409 -3.39 -18.16 -12.19
CA ILE A 409 -4.52 -18.61 -11.38
C ILE A 409 -5.84 -18.67 -12.17
N ASN A 410 -5.87 -18.28 -13.46
CA ASN A 410 -7.07 -18.19 -14.28
C ASN A 410 -8.10 -17.13 -13.78
N LEU A 411 -7.61 -16.01 -13.22
CA LEU A 411 -8.43 -14.93 -12.66
C LEU A 411 -9.35 -14.29 -13.70
N TRP A 412 -8.86 -14.07 -14.91
CA TRP A 412 -9.58 -13.31 -15.93
C TRP A 412 -10.81 -14.07 -16.45
N GLN A 413 -10.70 -15.40 -16.55
CA GLN A 413 -11.72 -16.30 -17.06
C GLN A 413 -12.64 -16.86 -15.96
N ALA A 414 -12.21 -16.87 -14.70
CA ALA A 414 -13.03 -17.33 -13.59
C ALA A 414 -14.36 -16.56 -13.50
N GLU A 415 -15.47 -17.26 -13.25
CA GLU A 415 -16.74 -16.62 -12.94
C GLU A 415 -16.69 -15.98 -11.55
N GLU A 416 -17.31 -14.81 -11.41
CA GLU A 416 -17.46 -14.19 -10.10
C GLU A 416 -18.44 -14.99 -9.24
N ALA A 417 -18.06 -15.23 -7.97
CA ALA A 417 -18.93 -15.84 -6.98
C ALA A 417 -19.45 -14.76 -6.01
N PRO A 418 -20.70 -14.89 -5.50
CA PRO A 418 -21.26 -13.93 -4.56
C PRO A 418 -20.39 -13.75 -3.30
N LEU A 419 -20.24 -12.51 -2.84
CA LEU A 419 -19.62 -12.21 -1.54
C LEU A 419 -20.49 -12.75 -0.39
N ALA A 420 -19.92 -12.91 0.81
CA ALA A 420 -20.67 -13.38 1.97
C ALA A 420 -21.93 -12.55 2.25
N ILE A 421 -21.82 -11.21 2.12
CA ILE A 421 -22.96 -10.29 2.32
C ILE A 421 -24.03 -10.39 1.23
N GLU A 422 -23.70 -10.94 0.06
CA GLU A 422 -24.65 -11.22 -1.03
C GLU A 422 -25.37 -12.57 -0.85
N GLN A 423 -25.02 -13.36 0.17
CA GLN A 423 -25.59 -14.69 0.41
C GLN A 423 -26.50 -14.74 1.64
N GLY A 424 -26.24 -13.92 2.65
CA GLY A 424 -27.07 -13.87 3.86
C GLY A 424 -26.46 -13.04 4.99
N ASN A 425 -27.18 -12.97 6.11
CA ASN A 425 -26.66 -12.36 7.32
C ASN A 425 -25.52 -13.19 7.89
N PHE A 426 -24.55 -12.55 8.51
CA PHE A 426 -23.48 -13.25 9.23
C PHE A 426 -23.03 -12.47 10.46
N GLU A 427 -22.45 -13.20 11.40
CA GLU A 427 -21.77 -12.67 12.58
C GLU A 427 -20.55 -13.55 12.84
N LEU A 428 -19.37 -12.92 12.99
CA LEU A 428 -18.15 -13.62 13.36
C LEU A 428 -17.31 -12.80 14.34
N ASP A 429 -16.55 -13.51 15.16
CA ASP A 429 -15.60 -12.92 16.11
C ASP A 429 -14.17 -13.23 15.70
N ILE A 430 -13.35 -12.18 15.60
CA ILE A 430 -11.91 -12.27 15.40
C ILE A 430 -11.24 -12.10 16.76
N SER A 431 -11.00 -13.22 17.41
CA SER A 431 -10.59 -13.29 18.82
C SER A 431 -9.24 -12.62 19.05
N ALA A 432 -8.27 -12.81 18.14
CA ALA A 432 -6.92 -12.29 18.28
C ALA A 432 -6.82 -10.76 18.35
N ILE A 433 -7.82 -10.04 17.82
CA ILE A 433 -7.89 -8.58 17.83
C ILE A 433 -9.12 -8.02 18.55
N ASN A 434 -9.87 -8.90 19.23
CA ASN A 434 -11.10 -8.58 19.95
C ASN A 434 -12.11 -7.76 19.13
N MET A 435 -12.40 -8.23 17.91
CA MET A 435 -13.31 -7.55 16.99
C MET A 435 -14.46 -8.46 16.59
N LYS A 436 -15.65 -7.90 16.48
CA LYS A 436 -16.82 -8.55 15.89
C LYS A 436 -17.08 -7.99 14.50
N VAL A 437 -17.46 -8.84 13.55
CA VAL A 437 -17.90 -8.43 12.22
C VAL A 437 -19.33 -8.92 12.00
N LEU A 438 -20.20 -8.03 11.56
CA LEU A 438 -21.61 -8.27 11.29
C LEU A 438 -21.89 -7.97 9.82
N GLY A 439 -22.70 -8.80 9.19
CA GLY A 439 -23.23 -8.59 7.84
C GLY A 439 -24.75 -8.57 7.87
N VAL A 440 -25.35 -7.51 7.33
CA VAL A 440 -26.79 -7.35 7.19
C VAL A 440 -27.18 -7.45 5.71
N TYR A 441 -27.69 -8.62 5.31
CA TYR A 441 -28.05 -8.93 3.93
C TYR A 441 -29.02 -7.91 3.33
N GLU A 442 -30.08 -7.53 4.04
CA GLU A 442 -31.11 -6.61 3.52
C GLU A 442 -30.54 -5.25 3.12
N THR A 443 -29.53 -4.76 3.85
CA THR A 443 -28.93 -3.44 3.62
C THR A 443 -27.58 -3.52 2.90
N GLN A 444 -27.10 -4.75 2.61
CA GLN A 444 -25.77 -5.03 2.09
C GLN A 444 -24.64 -4.39 2.91
N GLU A 445 -24.86 -4.20 4.21
CA GLU A 445 -23.96 -3.49 5.11
C GLU A 445 -23.10 -4.46 5.90
N VAL A 446 -21.80 -4.18 5.94
CA VAL A 446 -20.86 -4.86 6.82
C VAL A 446 -20.44 -3.89 7.92
N ILE A 447 -20.38 -4.37 9.16
CA ILE A 447 -20.04 -3.56 10.33
C ILE A 447 -18.92 -4.27 11.10
N ALA A 448 -17.82 -3.56 11.35
CA ALA A 448 -16.71 -4.00 12.19
C ALA A 448 -16.75 -3.26 13.54
N ILE A 449 -16.80 -4.01 14.65
CA ILE A 449 -16.90 -3.49 16.01
C ILE A 449 -15.70 -3.96 16.84
N PHE A 450 -14.82 -3.04 17.18
CA PHE A 450 -13.77 -3.27 18.17
C PHE A 450 -14.38 -3.32 19.57
N LYS A 451 -14.15 -4.41 20.30
CA LYS A 451 -14.66 -4.59 21.67
C LYS A 451 -13.75 -3.98 22.74
N ASN A 452 -12.66 -3.31 22.33
CA ASN A 452 -11.73 -2.60 23.20
C ASN A 452 -11.70 -1.12 22.83
N GLU A 453 -11.54 -0.27 23.85
CA GLU A 453 -11.29 1.15 23.66
C GLU A 453 -9.78 1.45 23.73
N TYR A 454 -9.29 2.30 22.83
CA TYR A 454 -7.90 2.76 22.82
C TYR A 454 -7.68 4.02 23.67
N THR A 455 -8.75 4.65 24.14
CA THR A 455 -8.72 5.88 24.94
C THR A 455 -9.87 5.87 25.93
N GLN A 456 -9.74 6.62 27.02
CA GLN A 456 -10.81 6.89 27.98
C GLN A 456 -11.54 8.21 27.66
N ASP A 457 -10.98 9.03 26.76
CA ASP A 457 -11.62 10.26 26.30
C ASP A 457 -12.65 9.92 25.20
N GLN A 458 -13.92 10.13 25.54
CA GLN A 458 -15.05 9.61 24.77
C GLN A 458 -16.02 10.70 24.29
N SER A 459 -15.61 11.98 24.29
CA SER A 459 -16.49 13.09 23.87
C SER A 459 -16.71 13.15 22.34
N PRO A 460 -17.84 13.69 21.86
CA PRO A 460 -18.05 13.94 20.42
C PRO A 460 -16.96 14.82 19.79
N LEU A 461 -16.35 15.74 20.57
CA LEU A 461 -15.29 16.62 20.08
C LEU A 461 -13.94 15.91 19.91
N SER A 462 -13.67 14.88 20.72
CA SER A 462 -12.46 14.06 20.61
C SER A 462 -12.60 12.98 19.52
N ARG A 463 -13.83 12.48 19.26
CA ARG A 463 -14.16 11.47 18.24
C ARG A 463 -14.43 12.01 16.82
N ARG A 464 -13.71 13.04 16.38
CA ARG A 464 -13.91 13.62 15.03
C ARG A 464 -12.64 13.73 14.21
N LEU A 465 -12.83 13.79 12.90
CA LEU A 465 -11.80 14.18 11.94
C LEU A 465 -11.47 15.67 12.14
N LEU A 466 -10.19 15.97 12.35
CA LEU A 466 -9.72 17.35 12.51
C LEU A 466 -9.19 17.87 11.18
N ALA A 467 -9.68 19.03 10.75
CA ALA A 467 -9.10 19.75 9.63
C ALA A 467 -7.93 20.62 10.13
N PRO A 468 -6.84 20.75 9.35
CA PRO A 468 -5.79 21.71 9.66
C PRO A 468 -6.34 23.14 9.58
N SER A 469 -5.90 23.99 10.50
CA SER A 469 -6.21 25.42 10.51
C SER A 469 -5.71 26.11 9.24
N ARG A 470 -6.28 27.27 8.90
CA ARG A 470 -5.80 28.09 7.76
C ARG A 470 -4.32 28.45 7.87
N TRP A 471 -3.84 28.65 9.09
CA TRP A 471 -2.44 28.93 9.38
C TRP A 471 -1.53 27.73 9.07
N GLU A 472 -1.88 26.53 9.56
CA GLU A 472 -1.14 25.30 9.26
C GLU A 472 -1.12 24.99 7.76
N GLN A 473 -2.24 25.20 7.06
CA GLN A 473 -2.30 25.05 5.61
C GLN A 473 -1.39 26.04 4.88
N THR A 474 -1.25 27.26 5.40
CA THR A 474 -0.39 28.30 4.83
C THR A 474 1.08 27.96 5.03
N ILE A 475 1.46 27.52 6.25
CA ILE A 475 2.80 27.01 6.55
C ILE A 475 3.13 25.84 5.64
N GLU A 476 2.24 24.86 5.49
CA GLU A 476 2.45 23.70 4.62
C GLU A 476 2.70 24.11 3.16
N LYS A 477 1.93 25.09 2.66
CA LYS A 477 2.10 25.59 1.29
C LYS A 477 3.45 26.28 1.08
N ILE A 478 3.88 27.09 2.04
CA ILE A 478 5.16 27.83 1.99
C ILE A 478 6.35 26.88 2.15
N THR A 479 6.32 26.07 3.20
CA THR A 479 7.43 25.16 3.55
C THR A 479 7.50 23.93 2.66
N GLY A 480 6.38 23.57 2.01
CA GLY A 480 6.26 22.33 1.26
C GLY A 480 6.28 21.08 2.15
N ARG A 481 5.90 21.22 3.42
CA ARG A 481 6.00 20.19 4.45
C ARG A 481 4.73 20.10 5.27
N ALA A 482 4.18 18.89 5.40
CA ALA A 482 2.96 18.67 6.16
C ALA A 482 3.16 18.80 7.68
N ASN A 483 2.25 19.54 8.33
CA ASN A 483 2.13 19.62 9.79
C ASN A 483 0.71 19.20 10.25
N ARG A 484 -0.01 18.43 9.42
CA ARG A 484 -1.41 18.04 9.68
C ARG A 484 -1.53 17.02 10.82
N PRO A 485 -2.67 17.03 11.56
CA PRO A 485 -2.89 16.10 12.67
C PRO A 485 -3.06 14.65 12.19
N LYS A 486 -2.75 13.69 13.09
CA LYS A 486 -3.02 12.27 12.85
C LYS A 486 -4.49 11.96 13.14
N ASN A 487 -5.28 11.70 12.10
CA ASN A 487 -6.72 11.42 12.21
C ASN A 487 -7.03 9.92 12.21
N ASN A 488 -6.44 9.18 13.13
CA ASN A 488 -6.81 7.79 13.34
C ASN A 488 -8.04 7.73 14.27
N LEU A 489 -9.24 7.57 13.70
CA LEU A 489 -10.49 7.55 14.46
C LEU A 489 -10.52 6.42 15.52
N LEU A 490 -9.81 5.31 15.27
CA LEU A 490 -9.74 4.20 16.23
C LEU A 490 -9.02 4.63 17.52
N ARG A 491 -7.93 5.40 17.38
CA ARG A 491 -7.23 5.99 18.53
C ARG A 491 -8.00 7.12 19.21
N LYS A 492 -9.00 7.67 18.52
CA LYS A 492 -9.88 8.70 19.03
C LYS A 492 -11.13 8.15 19.72
N GLY A 493 -11.28 6.83 19.84
CA GLY A 493 -12.39 6.19 20.55
C GLY A 493 -13.58 5.80 19.67
N VAL A 494 -13.46 5.90 18.35
CA VAL A 494 -14.45 5.28 17.44
C VAL A 494 -14.14 3.78 17.37
N THR A 495 -15.13 2.95 17.67
CA THR A 495 -14.95 1.48 17.70
C THR A 495 -15.87 0.74 16.74
N CYS A 496 -16.87 1.41 16.17
CA CYS A 496 -17.81 0.85 15.21
C CYS A 496 -17.57 1.48 13.84
N TYR A 497 -17.38 0.65 12.82
CA TYR A 497 -17.11 1.07 11.45
C TYR A 497 -18.05 0.33 10.51
N SER A 498 -18.71 1.07 9.62
CA SER A 498 -19.61 0.52 8.61
C SER A 498 -18.97 0.58 7.23
N SER A 499 -19.30 -0.40 6.36
CA SER A 499 -18.95 -0.36 4.93
C SER A 499 -19.53 0.83 4.20
N LYS A 500 -20.58 1.48 4.73
CA LYS A 500 -21.13 2.75 4.23
C LYS A 500 -20.26 3.96 4.55
N MET A 501 -19.26 3.81 5.43
CA MET A 501 -18.24 4.82 5.75
C MET A 501 -18.78 6.17 6.27
N GLU A 502 -19.97 6.19 6.87
CA GLU A 502 -20.61 7.44 7.37
C GLU A 502 -19.73 8.25 8.33
N SER A 503 -18.88 7.59 9.12
CA SER A 503 -17.95 8.26 10.05
C SER A 503 -16.88 9.13 9.38
N PHE A 504 -16.74 9.06 8.06
CA PHE A 504 -15.76 9.83 7.29
C PHE A 504 -16.32 11.08 6.61
N PHE A 505 -17.65 11.27 6.60
CA PHE A 505 -18.31 12.34 5.88
C PHE A 505 -18.72 13.51 6.77
#